data_AF-A0A443RV87-F1
#
_entry.id   AF-A0A443RV87-F1
#
_cell.length_a   1.000
_cell.length_b   1.000
_cell.length_c   1.000
_cell.angle_alpha   90.00
_cell.angle_beta   90.00
_cell.angle_gamma   90.00
#
_symmetry.space_group_name_H-M   'P 1'
#
loop_
_entity.id
_entity.type
_entity.pdbx_description
1 polymer ?
#
loop_
_entity_poly.entity_id
_entity_poly.type
_entity_poly.pdbx_seq_one_letter_code
_entity_poly.pdbx_strand_id
1 'polypeptide(L)'
;MKENHLTASQQLLITTRDGEYLIINESLLNGKILRTFDLSPLYILNLSDSLRSMQLIDYKYLLFGCDNGKLSVYQIDFNRW
;
A
#
# COMPACT_ATOMS: atom_id res chain seq x y z
N MET A 1 11.65 -19.48 -21.26
CA MET A 1 10.86 -18.57 -20.40
C MET A 1 11.44 -18.71 -19.01
N LYS A 2 12.28 -17.77 -18.56
CA LYS A 2 12.92 -17.87 -17.23
C LYS A 2 11.83 -17.63 -16.19
N GLU A 3 11.55 -18.62 -15.36
CA GLU A 3 10.76 -18.40 -14.16
C GLU A 3 11.54 -17.40 -13.29
N ASN A 4 11.01 -16.19 -13.16
CA ASN A 4 11.50 -15.26 -12.16
C ASN A 4 11.22 -15.92 -10.82
N HIS A 5 12.28 -16.35 -10.13
CA HIS A 5 12.22 -16.68 -8.72
C HIS A 5 11.82 -15.42 -7.96
N LEU A 6 10.51 -15.18 -7.89
CA LEU A 6 9.90 -14.26 -6.96
C LEU A 6 10.23 -14.83 -5.59
N THR A 7 11.34 -14.39 -5.00
CA THR A 7 11.37 -14.24 -3.55
C THR A 7 10.16 -13.37 -3.27
N ALA A 8 9.06 -13.99 -2.85
CA ALA A 8 7.81 -13.30 -2.59
C ALA A 8 8.10 -12.37 -1.39
N SER A 9 8.61 -11.17 -1.69
CA SER A 9 8.49 -10.05 -0.79
C SER A 9 7.02 -9.99 -0.43
N GLN A 10 6.72 -9.96 0.85
CA GLN A 10 5.35 -10.02 1.34
C GLN A 10 4.58 -8.83 0.75
N GLN A 11 3.85 -9.08 -0.33
CA GLN A 11 3.02 -8.10 -1.01
C GLN A 11 1.67 -8.08 -0.31
N LEU A 12 1.32 -6.90 0.16
CA LEU A 12 0.05 -6.53 0.74
C LEU A 12 -0.66 -5.67 -0.29
N LEU A 13 -1.94 -5.98 -0.47
CA LEU A 13 -2.85 -5.26 -1.33
C LEU A 13 -4.16 -5.11 -0.57
N ILE A 14 -4.69 -3.90 -0.53
CA ILE A 14 -6.09 -3.68 -0.17
C ILE A 14 -6.76 -2.83 -1.25
N THR A 15 -8.03 -3.10 -1.50
CA THR A 15 -8.90 -2.25 -2.31
C THR A 15 -9.74 -1.41 -1.36
N THR A 16 -9.98 -0.14 -1.70
CA THR A 16 -10.91 0.69 -0.94
C THR A 16 -12.33 0.11 -0.98
N ARG A 17 -13.17 0.46 0.01
CA ARG A 17 -14.52 -0.11 0.15
C ARG A 17 -15.41 0.17 -1.06
N ASP A 18 -15.24 1.33 -1.68
CA ASP A 18 -15.94 1.76 -2.90
C ASP A 18 -15.30 1.20 -4.19
N GLY A 19 -14.12 0.58 -4.10
CA GLY A 19 -13.40 0.06 -5.25
C GLY A 19 -12.61 1.11 -6.04
N GLU A 20 -12.63 2.39 -5.66
CA GLU A 20 -12.03 3.46 -6.45
C GLU A 20 -10.50 3.40 -6.48
N TYR A 21 -9.87 2.89 -5.41
CA TYR A 21 -8.42 2.85 -5.29
C TYR A 21 -7.88 1.48 -4.85
N LEU A 22 -6.70 1.16 -5.38
CA LEU A 22 -5.84 0.07 -4.94
C LEU A 22 -4.69 0.63 -4.11
N ILE A 23 -4.42 0.01 -2.97
CA ILE A 23 -3.29 0.36 -2.11
C ILE A 23 -2.39 -0.87 -2.03
N ILE A 24 -1.14 -0.72 -2.46
CA ILE A 24 -0.19 -1.83 -2.62
C ILE A 24 1.18 -1.44 -2.07
N ASN A 25 1.92 -2.38 -1.48
CA ASN A 25 3.38 -2.23 -1.38
C ASN A 25 4.06 -2.91 -2.57
N GLU A 26 4.77 -2.10 -3.36
CA GLU A 26 5.52 -2.59 -4.53
C GLU A 26 6.84 -3.23 -4.08
N SER A 27 7.43 -2.73 -2.99
CA SER A 27 8.64 -3.27 -2.40
C SER A 27 8.57 -3.20 -0.86
N LEU A 28 9.68 -3.55 -0.19
CA LEU A 28 9.78 -3.42 1.27
C LEU A 28 9.70 -1.96 1.74
N LEU A 29 10.10 -1.01 0.89
CA LEU A 29 10.25 0.40 1.26
C LEU A 29 9.35 1.34 0.45
N ASN A 30 8.58 0.81 -0.52
CA ASN A 30 7.72 1.63 -1.37
C ASN A 30 6.29 1.08 -1.40
N GLY A 31 5.34 1.98 -1.15
CA GLY A 31 3.91 1.78 -1.35
C GLY A 31 3.35 2.70 -2.42
N LYS A 32 2.22 2.32 -3.00
CA LYS A 32 1.48 3.11 -3.97
C LYS A 32 -0.01 3.07 -3.67
N ILE A 33 -0.67 4.19 -3.95
CA ILE A 33 -2.12 4.27 -4.08
C ILE A 33 -2.39 4.53 -5.56
N LEU A 34 -3.16 3.65 -6.20
CA LEU A 34 -3.48 3.69 -7.60
C LEU A 34 -4.99 3.86 -7.76
N ARG A 35 -5.44 4.57 -8.81
CA ARG A 35 -6.83 4.49 -9.24
C ARG A 35 -7.10 3.11 -9.85
N THR A 36 -8.23 2.49 -9.52
CA THR A 36 -8.54 1.15 -10.05
C THR A 36 -8.85 1.16 -11.54
N PHE A 37 -9.42 2.25 -12.07
CA PHE A 37 -9.85 2.35 -13.47
C PHE A 37 -8.71 2.26 -14.48
N ASP A 38 -7.61 2.98 -14.24
CA ASP A 38 -6.48 3.11 -15.19
C ASP A 38 -5.12 2.78 -14.58
N LEU A 39 -5.08 2.38 -13.30
CA LEU A 39 -3.84 2.14 -12.54
C LEU A 39 -2.92 3.36 -12.44
N SER A 40 -3.44 4.56 -12.68
CA SER A 40 -2.67 5.79 -12.50
C SER A 40 -2.30 5.98 -11.03
N PRO A 41 -1.03 6.31 -10.72
CA PRO A 41 -0.61 6.53 -9.34
C PRO A 41 -1.18 7.85 -8.81
N LEU A 42 -1.85 7.77 -7.67
CA LEU A 42 -2.32 8.92 -6.89
C LEU A 42 -1.28 9.31 -5.82
N TYR A 43 -0.71 8.32 -5.13
CA TYR A 43 0.33 8.53 -4.13
C TYR A 43 1.47 7.54 -4.28
N ILE A 44 2.68 8.02 -3.93
CA ILE A 44 3.84 7.19 -3.65
C ILE A 44 4.14 7.33 -2.15
N LEU A 45 4.19 6.21 -1.46
CA LEU A 45 4.42 6.13 -0.01
C LEU A 45 5.84 5.62 0.22
N ASN A 46 6.63 6.39 0.95
CA ASN A 46 7.94 5.95 1.43
C ASN A 46 7.75 5.23 2.76
N LEU A 47 7.98 3.92 2.76
CA LEU A 47 7.88 3.05 3.93
C LEU A 47 9.27 2.93 4.57
N SER A 48 9.32 2.97 5.90
CA SER A 48 10.59 2.89 6.66
C SER A 48 10.97 1.47 7.04
N ASP A 49 10.00 0.56 7.08
CA ASP A 49 10.13 -0.76 7.67
C ASP A 49 9.37 -1.79 6.81
N SER A 50 9.80 -3.05 6.90
CA SER A 50 9.15 -4.18 6.24
C SER A 50 7.75 -4.42 6.83
N LEU A 51 6.80 -4.71 5.96
CA LEU A 51 5.37 -4.75 6.29
C LEU A 51 4.85 -6.18 6.50
N ARG A 52 3.93 -6.34 7.46
CA ARG A 52 3.21 -7.58 7.74
C ARG A 52 1.71 -7.46 7.54
N SER A 53 1.15 -6.28 7.79
CA SER A 53 -0.29 -6.01 7.62
C SER A 53 -0.54 -4.58 7.15
N MET A 54 -1.68 -4.38 6.50
CA MET A 54 -2.11 -3.10 5.94
C MET A 54 -3.62 -2.95 6.18
N GLN A 55 -4.07 -1.78 6.60
CA GLN A 55 -5.50 -1.48 6.77
C GLN A 55 -5.81 -0.01 6.50
N LEU A 56 -6.92 0.26 5.82
CA LEU A 56 -7.47 1.60 5.65
C LEU A 56 -8.62 1.82 6.63
N ILE A 57 -8.58 2.93 7.36
CA ILE A 57 -9.60 3.35 8.32
C ILE A 57 -10.17 4.70 7.91
N ASP A 58 -11.50 4.80 7.92
CA ASP A 58 -12.29 6.00 7.63
C ASP A 58 -11.91 6.73 6.34
N TYR A 59 -11.40 5.99 5.35
CA TYR A 59 -10.91 6.55 4.09
C TYR A 59 -9.86 7.67 4.27
N LYS A 60 -9.14 7.64 5.38
CA LYS A 60 -8.30 8.75 5.82
C LYS A 60 -6.97 8.29 6.41
N TYR A 61 -6.97 7.18 7.14
CA TYR A 61 -5.76 6.68 7.79
C TYR A 61 -5.37 5.34 7.21
N LEU A 62 -4.17 5.28 6.66
CA LEU A 62 -3.55 4.04 6.22
C LEU A 62 -2.58 3.56 7.30
N LEU A 63 -2.87 2.39 7.86
CA LEU A 63 -2.12 1.76 8.93
C LEU A 63 -1.29 0.62 8.35
N PHE A 64 -0.05 0.53 8.81
CA PHE A 64 0.91 -0.49 8.44
C PHE A 64 1.48 -1.15 9.69
N GLY A 65 1.20 -2.45 9.86
CA GLY A 65 1.87 -3.24 10.88
C GLY A 65 3.23 -3.69 10.36
N CYS A 66 4.30 -3.25 11.04
CA CYS A 66 5.68 -3.55 10.66
C CYS A 66 6.19 -4.83 11.32
N ASP A 67 7.19 -5.47 10.73
CA ASP A 67 7.79 -6.71 11.25
C ASP A 67 8.51 -6.54 12.58
N ASN A 68 8.95 -5.32 12.91
CA ASN A 68 9.56 -4.95 14.18
C ASN A 68 8.55 -4.58 15.28
N GLY A 69 7.25 -4.84 15.06
CA GLY A 69 6.18 -4.57 16.02
C GLY A 69 5.73 -3.12 16.09
N LYS A 70 6.29 -2.22 15.26
CA LYS A 70 5.80 -0.85 15.13
C LYS A 70 4.51 -0.80 14.30
N LEU A 71 3.77 0.29 14.50
CA LEU A 71 2.61 0.66 13.68
C LEU A 71 2.89 2.01 13.02
N SER A 72 3.02 2.01 11.70
CA SER A 72 3.17 3.24 10.90
C SER A 72 1.81 3.72 10.43
N VAL A 73 1.54 5.03 10.55
CA VAL A 73 0.24 5.62 10.22
C VAL A 73 0.45 6.79 9.25
N TYR A 74 -0.23 6.73 8.11
CA TYR A 74 -0.23 7.78 7.10
C TYR A 74 -1.63 8.38 7.02
N GLN A 75 -1.71 9.70 7.11
CA GLN A 75 -2.95 10.41 6.78
C GLN A 75 -2.99 10.67 5.28
N ILE A 76 -4.03 10.15 4.64
CA ILE A 76 -4.28 10.28 3.20
C ILE A 76 -5.48 11.19 3.00
N ASP A 77 -5.36 12.07 2.01
CA ASP A 77 -6.47 12.85 1.50
C ASP A 77 -6.72 12.46 0.05
N PHE A 78 -7.75 11.64 -0.17
CA PHE A 78 -8.11 11.17 -1.52
C PHE A 78 -8.77 12.26 -2.37
N ASN A 79 -9.21 13.37 -1.77
CA ASN A 79 -9.78 14.51 -2.50
C ASN A 79 -8.73 15.52 -2.96
N ARG A 80 -7.46 15.28 -2.62
CA ARG A 80 -6.34 16.12 -3.03
C ARG A 80 -5.99 15.80 -4.49
N TRP A 81 -6.72 16.42 -5.42
CA TRP A 81 -6.45 16.39 -6.86
C TRP A 81 -6.78 17.74 -7.49
#